data_AF-A0A4Y2L8S7-F1
#
_entry.id   AF-A0A4Y2L8S7-F1
#
_cell.length_a   1.000
_cell.length_b   1.000
_cell.length_c   1.000
_cell.angle_alpha   90.00
_cell.angle_beta   90.00
_cell.angle_gamma   90.00
#
_symmetry.space_group_name_H-M   'P 1'
#
loop_
_entity.id
_entity.type
_entity.pdbx_description
1 polymer ?
#
loop_
_entity_poly.entity_id
_entity_poly.type
_entity_poly.pdbx_seq_one_letter_code
_entity_poly.pdbx_strand_id
1 'polypeptide(L)'
;MEGNNFESWFKSKLIPKLESNSIIVMDNASYHSVKEEKLPSWRKKDIQERLRNKNIPLGSDFLKLKLLQIVSTVKHKFDGNRIDKITSEAGHKVLRLPPYHCD
;
A
#
# COMPACT_ATOMS: atom_id res chain seq x y z
N MET A 1 7.84 3.50 16.52
CA MET A 1 8.77 3.30 15.40
C MET A 1 8.20 4.00 14.17
N GLU A 2 9.00 4.69 13.36
CA GLU A 2 8.52 5.27 12.09
C GLU A 2 8.53 4.21 10.98
N GLY A 3 7.57 4.30 10.06
CA GLY A 3 7.42 3.33 8.97
C GLY A 3 8.65 3.21 8.06
N ASN A 4 9.39 4.31 7.81
CA ASN A 4 10.63 4.27 7.04
C ASN A 4 11.77 3.54 7.78
N ASN A 5 11.83 3.68 9.10
CA ASN A 5 12.81 2.98 9.94
C ASN A 5 12.50 1.49 9.98
N PHE A 6 11.22 1.14 10.13
CA PHE A 6 10.76 -0.24 10.06
C PHE A 6 11.09 -0.86 8.69
N GLU A 7 10.78 -0.19 7.59
CA GLU A 7 11.09 -0.69 6.24
C GLU A 7 12.58 -0.93 6.04
N SER A 8 13.43 0.01 6.47
CA SER A 8 14.89 -0.11 6.37
C SER A 8 15.41 -1.31 7.16
N TRP A 9 14.93 -1.49 8.39
CA TRP A 9 15.26 -2.64 9.21
C TRP A 9 14.75 -3.95 8.59
N PHE A 10 13.51 -3.97 8.10
CA PHE A 10 12.88 -5.15 7.50
C PHE A 10 13.68 -5.65 6.29
N LYS A 11 14.04 -4.75 5.38
CA LYS A 11 14.87 -5.04 4.21
C LYS A 11 16.28 -5.49 4.57
N SER A 12 16.94 -4.79 5.48
CA SER A 12 18.38 -4.99 5.72
C SER A 12 18.70 -6.07 6.77
N LYS A 13 17.77 -6.37 7.67
CA LYS A 13 18.01 -7.27 8.81
C LYS A 13 17.14 -8.52 8.79
N LEU A 14 15.86 -8.40 8.41
CA LEU A 14 14.93 -9.53 8.45
C LEU A 14 15.01 -10.37 7.18
N ILE A 15 14.70 -9.78 6.01
CA ILE A 15 14.62 -10.51 4.74
C ILE A 15 15.86 -11.38 4.45
N PRO A 16 17.11 -10.89 4.61
CA PRO A 16 18.30 -11.70 4.26
C PRO A 16 18.54 -12.92 5.16
N LYS A 17 17.82 -13.01 6.29
CA LYS A 17 17.98 -14.09 7.28
C LYS A 17 16.86 -15.13 7.18
N LEU A 18 15.85 -14.90 6.35
CA LEU A 18 14.73 -15.81 6.19
C LEU A 18 15.05 -16.87 5.13
N GLU A 19 14.59 -18.09 5.39
CA GLU A 19 14.59 -19.12 4.37
C GLU A 19 13.56 -18.80 3.28
N SER A 20 13.82 -19.26 2.05
CA SER A 20 12.91 -19.07 0.92
C SER A 20 11.48 -19.52 1.24
N ASN A 21 10.47 -18.83 0.73
CA ASN A 21 9.05 -19.16 0.92
C ASN A 21 8.55 -19.08 2.37
N SER A 22 9.27 -18.40 3.26
CA SER A 22 8.80 -18.11 4.63
C SER A 22 7.48 -17.31 4.67
N ILE A 23 6.70 -17.55 5.72
CA ILE A 23 5.51 -16.78 6.08
C ILE A 23 5.86 -15.83 7.24
N ILE A 24 5.61 -14.54 7.06
CA ILE A 24 5.85 -13.49 8.06
C ILE A 24 4.50 -13.06 8.62
N VAL A 25 4.28 -13.31 9.92
CA VAL A 25 3.08 -12.86 10.63
C VAL A 25 3.37 -11.53 11.30
N MET A 26 2.55 -10.52 11.04
CA MET A 26 2.67 -9.19 11.64
C MET A 26 1.37 -8.80 12.36
N ASP A 27 1.52 -8.10 13.48
CA ASP A 27 0.41 -7.42 14.15
C ASP A 27 -0.07 -6.20 13.33
N ASN A 28 -1.13 -5.54 13.79
CA ASN A 28 -1.74 -4.43 13.06
C ASN A 28 -1.15 -3.05 13.45
N ALA A 29 0.10 -2.99 13.90
CA ALA A 29 0.71 -1.72 14.27
C ALA A 29 0.77 -0.76 13.06
N SER A 30 0.50 0.52 13.31
CA SER A 30 0.31 1.53 12.25
C SER A 30 1.53 1.69 11.33
N TYR A 31 2.73 1.48 11.85
CA TYR A 31 3.99 1.56 11.09
C TYR A 31 4.24 0.34 10.17
N HIS A 32 3.53 -0.77 10.34
CA HIS A 32 3.55 -1.90 9.40
C HIS A 32 2.67 -1.68 8.17
N SER A 33 1.74 -0.73 8.24
CA SER A 33 0.67 -0.50 7.25
C SER A 33 0.91 0.74 6.40
N VAL A 34 2.19 1.08 6.17
CA VAL A 34 2.55 2.18 5.27
C VAL A 34 2.17 1.81 3.85
N LYS A 35 1.24 2.58 3.27
CA LYS A 35 0.81 2.42 1.89
C LYS A 35 1.96 2.66 0.92
N GLU A 36 2.02 1.82 -0.11
CA GLU A 36 2.94 1.99 -1.23
C GLU A 36 2.61 3.27 -2.01
N GLU A 37 1.31 3.47 -2.25
CA GLU A 37 0.80 4.65 -2.91
C GLU A 37 -0.04 5.46 -1.92
N LYS A 38 0.36 6.72 -1.69
CA LYS A 38 -0.56 7.67 -1.06
C LYS A 38 -1.64 8.03 -2.06
N LEU A 39 -2.91 7.85 -1.65
CA LEU A 39 -4.04 8.37 -2.41
C LEU A 39 -3.87 9.89 -2.58
N PRO A 40 -4.20 10.42 -3.77
CA PRO A 40 -3.92 11.81 -4.08
C PRO A 40 -4.62 12.77 -3.13
N SER A 41 -3.96 13.92 -2.95
CA SER A 41 -4.50 15.12 -2.31
C SER A 41 -5.88 15.48 -2.86
N TRP A 42 -6.66 16.24 -2.10
CA TRP A 42 -7.99 16.78 -2.45
C TRP A 42 -8.06 17.56 -3.78
N ARG A 43 -6.97 17.69 -4.54
CA ARG A 43 -6.88 18.40 -5.82
C ARG A 43 -7.36 17.51 -6.98
N LYS A 44 -8.19 18.09 -7.84
CA LYS A 44 -8.78 17.41 -9.01
C LYS A 44 -7.70 16.88 -9.98
N LYS A 45 -6.66 17.67 -10.26
CA LYS A 45 -5.57 17.30 -11.18
C LYS A 45 -4.82 16.05 -10.71
N ASP A 46 -4.44 16.01 -9.43
CA ASP A 46 -3.72 14.88 -8.81
C ASP A 46 -4.53 13.58 -8.90
N ILE A 47 -5.86 13.66 -8.72
CA ILE A 47 -6.77 12.51 -8.88
C ILE A 47 -6.80 12.04 -10.34
N GLN A 48 -6.88 12.97 -11.30
CA GLN A 48 -6.90 12.62 -12.73
C GLN A 48 -5.59 11.97 -13.19
N GLU A 49 -4.45 12.50 -12.76
CA GLU A 49 -3.13 11.96 -13.11
C GLU A 49 -2.96 10.52 -12.56
N ARG A 50 -3.33 10.29 -11.29
CA ARG A 50 -3.28 8.95 -10.68
C ARG A 50 -4.16 7.93 -11.39
N LEU A 51 -5.39 8.31 -11.72
CA LEU A 51 -6.31 7.42 -12.45
C LEU A 51 -5.76 7.11 -13.85
N ARG A 52 -5.16 8.09 -14.55
CA ARG A 52 -4.47 7.87 -15.83
C ARG A 52 -3.26 6.93 -15.69
N ASN A 53 -2.44 7.09 -14.64
CA ASN A 53 -1.29 6.22 -14.37
C ASN A 53 -1.69 4.75 -14.11
N LYS A 54 -2.93 4.50 -13.68
CA LYS A 54 -3.51 3.16 -13.55
C LYS A 54 -4.28 2.71 -14.79
N ASN A 55 -4.11 3.40 -15.92
CA ASN A 55 -4.80 3.16 -17.19
C ASN A 55 -6.34 3.19 -17.08
N ILE A 56 -6.88 4.03 -16.20
CA ILE A 56 -8.33 4.22 -16.07
C ILE A 56 -8.76 5.35 -17.02
N PRO A 57 -9.67 5.09 -17.98
CA PRO A 57 -10.14 6.11 -18.92
C PRO A 57 -10.86 7.25 -18.19
N LEU A 58 -10.50 8.50 -18.53
CA LEU A 58 -11.13 9.69 -17.96
C LEU A 58 -11.63 10.62 -19.06
N GLY A 59 -12.87 11.10 -18.93
CA GLY A 59 -13.36 12.25 -19.67
C GLY A 59 -12.72 13.55 -19.16
N SER A 60 -12.43 14.47 -20.07
CA SER A 60 -11.88 15.81 -19.79
C SER A 60 -12.71 16.58 -18.76
N ASP A 61 -14.03 16.43 -18.82
CA ASP A 61 -14.99 17.27 -18.09
C ASP A 61 -15.53 16.64 -16.80
N PHE A 62 -14.90 15.57 -16.30
CA PHE A 62 -15.38 14.95 -15.07
C PHE A 62 -15.34 15.91 -13.88
N LEU A 63 -16.49 16.06 -13.23
CA LEU A 63 -16.61 16.72 -11.93
C LEU A 63 -15.79 15.98 -10.87
N LYS A 64 -15.30 16.73 -9.88
CA LYS A 64 -14.52 16.18 -8.76
C LYS A 64 -15.25 15.05 -8.04
N LEU A 65 -16.57 15.17 -7.84
CA LEU A 65 -17.40 14.14 -7.22
C LEU A 65 -17.35 12.82 -8.00
N LYS A 66 -17.47 12.88 -9.33
CA LYS A 66 -17.44 11.69 -10.20
C LYS A 66 -16.05 11.03 -10.19
N LEU A 67 -14.98 11.83 -10.12
CA LEU A 67 -13.62 11.31 -9.96
C LEU A 67 -13.44 10.59 -8.62
N LEU A 68 -13.97 11.13 -7.52
CA LEU A 68 -13.91 10.49 -6.21
C LEU A 68 -14.73 9.18 -6.16
N GLN A 69 -15.88 9.12 -6.83
CA GLN A 69 -16.65 7.89 -6.98
C GLN A 69 -15.87 6.82 -7.75
N ILE A 70 -15.16 7.20 -8.82
CA ILE A 70 -14.28 6.26 -9.53
C ILE A 70 -13.16 5.79 -8.60
N VAL A 71 -12.49 6.70 -7.88
CA VAL A 71 -11.45 6.32 -6.91
C VAL A 71 -11.97 5.34 -5.86
N SER A 72 -13.22 5.50 -5.38
CA SER A 72 -13.77 4.57 -4.38
C SER A 72 -13.98 3.16 -4.96
N THR A 73 -14.41 3.03 -6.22
CA THR A 73 -14.59 1.72 -6.87
C THR A 73 -13.26 1.03 -7.16
N VAL A 74 -12.21 1.80 -7.44
CA VAL A 74 -10.87 1.25 -7.73
C VAL A 74 -9.91 1.27 -6.55
N LYS A 75 -10.38 1.62 -5.33
CA LYS A 75 -9.54 1.77 -4.13
C LYS A 75 -8.67 0.54 -3.84
N HIS A 76 -9.22 -0.65 -4.06
CA HIS A 76 -8.51 -1.92 -3.89
C HIS A 76 -7.23 -2.01 -4.74
N LYS A 77 -7.17 -1.33 -5.90
CA LYS A 77 -5.97 -1.27 -6.77
C LYS A 77 -4.85 -0.37 -6.21
N PHE A 78 -5.13 0.38 -5.16
CA PHE A 78 -4.21 1.28 -4.47
C PHE A 78 -3.88 0.82 -3.04
N ASP A 79 -4.47 -0.29 -2.58
CA ASP A 79 -4.40 -0.70 -1.18
C ASP A 79 -3.12 -1.46 -0.78
N GLY A 80 -2.12 -1.53 -1.68
CA GLY A 80 -0.83 -2.18 -1.42
C GLY A 80 -0.04 -1.52 -0.29
N ASN A 81 0.51 -2.34 0.62
CA ASN A 81 1.44 -1.89 1.65
C ASN A 81 2.89 -2.10 1.17
N ARG A 82 3.79 -1.17 1.52
CA ARG A 82 5.22 -1.25 1.12
C ARG A 82 5.86 -2.57 1.53
N ILE A 83 5.58 -3.03 2.76
CA ILE A 83 6.14 -4.27 3.30
C ILE A 83 5.64 -5.49 2.54
N ASP A 84 4.36 -5.52 2.17
CA ASP A 84 3.77 -6.66 1.47
C ASP A 84 4.43 -6.82 0.08
N LYS A 85 4.71 -5.70 -0.60
CA LYS A 85 5.46 -5.69 -1.86
C LYS A 85 6.88 -6.21 -1.70
N ILE A 86 7.64 -5.66 -0.74
CA ILE A 86 9.02 -6.07 -0.46
C ILE A 86 9.10 -7.57 -0.17
N THR A 87 8.15 -8.06 0.63
CA THR A 87 8.07 -9.46 1.03
C THR A 87 7.76 -10.35 -0.18
N SER A 88 6.81 -9.95 -1.02
CA SER A 88 6.47 -10.67 -2.25
C SER A 88 7.60 -10.70 -3.26
N GLU A 89 8.34 -9.59 -3.43
CA GLU A 89 9.52 -9.51 -4.31
C GLU A 89 10.66 -10.40 -3.83
N ALA A 90 10.78 -10.59 -2.51
CA ALA A 90 11.73 -11.50 -1.89
C ALA A 90 11.26 -12.98 -1.87
N GLY A 91 10.09 -13.30 -2.43
CA GLY A 91 9.57 -14.68 -2.48
C GLY A 91 8.98 -15.17 -1.15
N HIS A 92 8.49 -14.26 -0.31
CA HIS A 92 7.86 -14.55 0.97
C HIS A 92 6.40 -14.09 0.99
N LYS A 93 5.64 -14.51 2.00
CA LYS A 93 4.24 -14.11 2.18
C LYS A 93 4.01 -13.43 3.53
N VAL A 94 3.26 -12.34 3.54
CA VAL A 94 2.80 -11.67 4.77
C VAL A 94 1.41 -12.17 5.16
N LEU A 95 1.21 -12.44 6.45
CA LEU A 95 -0.11 -12.53 7.08
C LEU A 95 -0.24 -11.46 8.15
N ARG A 96 -1.40 -10.79 8.20
CA ARG A 96 -1.69 -9.75 9.18
C ARG A 96 -2.75 -10.24 10.16
N LEU A 97 -2.52 -10.01 11.43
CA LEU A 97 -3.50 -10.29 12.47
C LEU A 97 -4.71 -9.34 12.33
N PRO A 98 -5.91 -9.76 12.79
CA PRO A 98 -7.07 -8.91 12.82
C PRO A 98 -6.81 -7.60 13.60
N PRO A 99 -7.52 -6.51 13.27
CA PRO A 99 -7.46 -5.29 14.05
C PRO A 99 -7.77 -5.56 15.54
N TYR A 100 -7.21 -4.72 16.42
CA TYR A 100 -7.30 -4.83 17.89
C TYR A 100 -6.43 -5.92 18.54
N HIS A 101 -5.48 -6.49 17.80
CA HIS A 101 -4.34 -7.25 18.32
C HIS A 101 -3.04 -6.43 18.17
N CYS A 102 -3.05 -5.19 18.61
CA CYS A 102 -1.87 -4.35 18.70
C CYS A 102 -1.62 -4.09 20.18
N ASP A 103 -0.46 -4.52 20.70
CA ASP A 103 -0.03 -4.24 22.08
C ASP A 103 0.22 -2.74 22.30
#